data_AF-A0A2Z6A5F5-F1
#
_entry.id   AF-A0A2Z6A5F5-F1
#
_cell.length_a   1.000
_cell.length_b   1.000
_cell.length_c   1.000
_cell.angle_alpha   90.00
_cell.angle_beta   90.00
_cell.angle_gamma   90.00
#
_symmetry.space_group_name_H-M   'P 1'
#
loop_
_entity.id
_entity.type
_entity.pdbx_description
1 polymer ?
#
loop_
_entity_poly.entity_id
_entity_poly.type
_entity_poly.pdbx_seq_one_letter_code
_entity_poly.pdbx_strand_id
1 'polypeptide(L)' 'WDASKRYFMVAANNSNKIAAINAKDGKLAGLTEVGKIPHPGRGANFVHPEFGPVWATSHLGDETIAL' A
#
# COMPACT_ATOMS: atom_id res chain seq x y z
N TRP A 1 -1.11 -3.50 6.41
CA TRP A 1 -0.75 -4.93 6.48
C TRP A 1 -1.34 -5.63 5.29
N ASP A 2 -0.52 -6.41 4.57
CA ASP A 2 -0.99 -7.28 3.50
C ASP A 2 -1.84 -8.45 4.06
N ALA A 3 -2.44 -9.23 3.17
CA ALA A 3 -3.29 -10.36 3.54
C ALA A 3 -2.55 -11.42 4.38
N SER A 4 -1.26 -11.65 4.11
CA SER A 4 -0.45 -12.63 4.84
C SER A 4 0.03 -12.16 6.20
N LYS A 5 -0.18 -10.87 6.55
CA LYS A 5 0.35 -10.22 7.76
C LYS A 5 1.87 -10.23 7.85
N ARG A 6 2.57 -10.41 6.73
CA ARG A 6 4.03 -10.35 6.67
C ARG A 6 4.53 -8.96 6.32
N TYR A 7 3.81 -8.24 5.47
CA TYR A 7 4.22 -6.92 4.99
C TYR A 7 3.36 -5.82 5.60
N PHE A 8 4.02 -4.88 6.27
CA PHE A 8 3.37 -3.67 6.76
C PHE A 8 3.40 -2.61 5.65
N MET A 9 2.23 -2.39 5.06
CA MET A 9 1.97 -1.35 4.05
C MET A 9 1.63 -0.03 4.75
N VAL A 10 2.39 1.03 4.49
CA VAL A 10 2.21 2.35 5.12
C VAL A 10 2.44 3.50 4.13
N ALA A 11 1.66 4.56 4.26
CA ALA A 11 1.75 5.73 3.40
C ALA A 11 2.79 6.75 3.91
N ALA A 12 3.70 7.14 3.01
CA ALA A 12 4.49 8.36 3.13
C ALA A 12 3.75 9.47 2.37
N ASN A 13 2.68 9.98 2.97
CA ASN A 13 1.62 10.73 2.30
C ASN A 13 2.09 11.95 1.52
N ASN A 14 2.85 12.86 2.13
CA ASN A 14 3.32 14.09 1.47
C ASN A 14 4.42 13.81 0.42
N SER A 15 4.88 12.57 0.30
CA SER A 15 5.82 12.12 -0.72
C SER A 15 5.16 11.28 -1.81
N ASN A 16 3.83 11.11 -1.79
CA ASN A 16 3.05 10.32 -2.76
C ASN A 16 3.59 8.89 -2.94
N LYS A 17 3.96 8.23 -1.84
CA LYS A 17 4.57 6.89 -1.85
C LYS A 17 3.94 5.96 -0.83
N ILE A 18 3.94 4.67 -1.14
CA ILE A 18 3.65 3.58 -0.20
C ILE A 18 4.94 2.80 0.07
N ALA A 19 5.28 2.64 1.35
CA ALA A 19 6.36 1.77 1.79
C ALA A 19 5.80 0.41 2.21
N ALA A 20 6.44 -0.66 1.74
CA ALA A 20 6.21 -2.02 2.18
C ALA A 20 7.38 -2.44 3.08
N ILE A 21 7.11 -2.71 4.36
CA ILE A 21 8.12 -3.21 5.31
C ILE A 21 7.90 -4.70 5.53
N ASN A 22 8.92 -5.52 5.32
CA ASN A 22 8.88 -6.94 5.67
C ASN A 22 9.02 -7.08 7.19
N ALA A 23 7.94 -7.42 7.88
CA ALA A 23 7.92 -7.52 9.33
C ALA A 23 8.72 -8.72 9.87
N LYS A 24 9.05 -9.70 9.03
CA LYS A 24 9.86 -10.86 9.46
C LYS A 24 11.30 -10.45 9.80
N ASP A 25 11.88 -9.55 9.03
CA ASP A 25 13.27 -9.09 9.19
C ASP A 25 13.38 -7.59 9.53
N GLY A 26 12.26 -6.87 9.54
CA GLY A 26 12.19 -5.44 9.84
C GLY A 26 12.76 -4.54 8.74
N LYS A 27 12.90 -5.03 7.51
CA LYS A 27 13.55 -4.29 6.42
C LYS A 27 12.55 -3.75 5.40
N LEU A 28 12.94 -2.66 4.73
CA LEU A 28 12.21 -2.11 3.58
C LEU A 28 12.22 -3.15 2.44
N ALA A 29 11.02 -3.58 2.03
CA ALA A 29 10.83 -4.50 0.92
C ALA A 29 10.59 -3.76 -0.40
N GLY A 30 9.99 -2.58 -0.35
CA GLY A 30 9.71 -1.77 -1.54
C GLY A 30 9.14 -0.40 -1.22
N LEU A 31 9.28 0.51 -2.18
CA LEU A 31 8.75 1.87 -2.12
C LEU A 31 8.12 2.19 -3.47
N THR A 32 6.79 2.27 -3.50
CA THR A 32 6.00 2.43 -4.73
C THR A 32 5.44 3.85 -4.81
N GLU A 33 5.54 4.49 -5.98
CA GLU A 33 4.90 5.77 -6.26
C GLU A 33 3.42 5.59 -6.58
N VAL A 34 2.59 6.49 -6.07
CA VAL A 34 1.13 6.46 -6.21
C VAL A 34 0.58 7.87 -6.45
N GLY A 35 -0.74 8.03 -6.43
CA GLY A 35 -1.42 9.32 -6.52
C GLY A 35 -1.10 10.27 -5.36
N LYS A 36 -1.75 11.43 -5.38
CA LYS A 36 -1.47 12.56 -4.49
C LYS A 36 -2.03 12.32 -3.09
N ILE A 37 -1.18 12.38 -2.07
CA ILE A 37 -1.55 12.22 -0.65
C ILE A 37 -2.33 10.90 -0.43
N PRO A 38 -1.67 9.73 -0.59
CA PRO A 38 -2.30 8.44 -0.30
C PRO A 38 -2.72 8.37 1.16
N HIS A 39 -3.96 7.91 1.40
CA HIS A 39 -4.54 7.84 2.74
C HIS A 39 -5.33 6.54 2.94
N PRO A 40 -4.63 5.43 3.22
CA PRO A 40 -5.24 4.10 3.21
C PRO A 40 -6.09 3.78 4.43
N GLY A 41 -5.94 4.51 5.55
CA GLY A 41 -6.28 3.96 6.86
C GLY A 41 -5.46 2.68 7.12
N ARG A 42 -6.11 1.51 7.15
CA ARG A 42 -5.42 0.20 7.17
C ARG A 42 -5.23 -0.42 5.78
N GLY A 43 -5.86 0.18 4.76
CA GLY A 43 -6.03 -0.28 3.39
C GLY A 43 -6.99 -1.46 3.24
N ALA A 44 -7.16 -1.91 2.00
CA ALA A 44 -8.07 -3.01 1.65
C ALA A 44 -7.32 -4.16 0.98
N ASN A 45 -7.44 -5.38 1.52
CA ASN A 45 -6.85 -6.57 0.93
C ASN A 45 -7.91 -7.36 0.17
N PHE A 46 -7.60 -7.81 -1.04
CA PHE A 46 -8.44 -8.71 -1.82
C PHE A 46 -7.61 -9.46 -2.87
N VAL A 47 -8.21 -10.45 -3.54
CA VAL A 47 -7.57 -11.15 -4.66
C VAL A 47 -8.12 -10.55 -5.96
N HIS A 48 -7.28 -9.83 -6.69
CA HIS A 48 -7.59 -9.34 -8.03
C HIS A 48 -7.58 -10.53 -9.02
N PRO A 49 -8.55 -10.63 -9.95
CA PRO A 49 -8.65 -11.76 -10.88
C PRO A 49 -7.40 -11.93 -11.76
N GLU A 50 -6.70 -10.84 -12.08
CA GLU A 50 -5.49 -10.86 -12.93
C GLU A 50 -4.18 -10.77 -12.15
N PHE A 51 -4.15 -9.99 -11.06
CA PHE A 51 -2.90 -9.66 -10.34
C PHE A 51 -2.69 -10.50 -9.08
N GLY A 52 -3.66 -11.36 -8.72
CA GLY A 52 -3.62 -12.13 -7.49
C GLY A 52 -3.83 -11.26 -6.25
N PRO A 53 -3.28 -11.64 -5.08
CA PRO A 53 -3.43 -10.88 -3.84
C PRO A 53 -2.86 -9.46 -3.95
N VAL A 54 -3.70 -8.45 -3.70
CA VAL A 54 -3.34 -7.03 -3.74
C VAL A 54 -3.75 -6.31 -2.46
N TRP A 55 -3.18 -5.13 -2.24
CA TRP A 55 -3.55 -4.22 -1.15
C TRP A 55 -3.80 -2.83 -1.73
N ALA A 56 -4.96 -2.25 -1.47
CA ALA A 56 -5.38 -1.00 -2.09
C ALA A 56 -5.37 0.20 -1.14
N THR A 57 -5.14 1.37 -1.74
CA THR A 57 -5.29 2.69 -1.09
C THR A 57 -6.06 3.66 -1.98
N SER A 58 -6.87 4.52 -1.34
CA SER A 58 -7.39 5.74 -1.94
C SER A 58 -6.49 6.94 -1.61
N HIS A 59 -6.82 8.09 -2.16
CA HIS A 59 -6.05 9.33 -2.05
C HIS A 59 -6.93 10.47 -1.53
N LEU A 60 -6.34 11.41 -0.79
CA LEU A 60 -7.01 12.65 -0.38
C LEU A 60 -6.77 13.78 -1.39
N GLY A 61 -5.70 13.69 -2.17
CA GLY A 61 -5.29 14.72 -3.12
C GLY A 61 -5.82 14.54 -4.53
N ASP A 62 -6.43 13.39 -4.84
CA ASP A 62 -7.09 13.07 -6.11
C ASP A 62 -8.08 11.90 -5.96
N GLU A 63 -8.75 11.53 -7.05
CA GLU A 63 -9.80 10.49 -7.08
C GLU A 63 -9.28 9.06 -7.37
N THR A 64 -7.95 8.86 -7.42
CA THR A 64 -7.37 7.59 -7.86
C THR A 64 -7.40 6.51 -6.77
N ILE A 65 -7.44 5.24 -7.21
CA ILE A 65 -7.21 4.06 -6.37
C ILE A 65 -5.97 3.33 -6.90
N ALA A 66 -5.03 3.02 -6.02
CA ALA A 66 -3.83 2.23 -6.35
C ALA A 66 -3.93 0.84 -5.68
N LEU A 67 -3.40 -0.19 -6.36
CA LEU A 67 -3.40 -1.60 -5.97
C LEU A 67 -1.97 -2.15 -5.80
#